data_AF-A0A3D5ZDF9-F1
#
_entry.id   AF-A0A3D5ZDF9-F1
#
_cell.length_a   1.000
_cell.length_b   1.000
_cell.length_c   1.000
_cell.angle_alpha   90.00
_cell.angle_beta   90.00
_cell.angle_gamma   90.00
#
_symmetry.space_group_name_H-M   'P 1'
#
loop_
_entity.id
_entity.type
_entity.pdbx_description
1 polymer ?
#
loop_
_entity_poly.entity_id
_entity_poly.type
_entity_poly.pdbx_seq_one_letter_code
_entity_poly.pdbx_strand_id
1 'polypeptide(L)' 'CLKLRDNGLLAKPTHGNIIRFAPPLVITEEQLMECVGIIKKTILAYQK' A
#
# COMPACT_ATOMS: atom_id res chain seq x y z
N CYS A 1 -2.74 -7.61 3.33
CA CYS A 1 -1.76 -6.79 4.09
C CYS A 1 -0.33 -7.33 4.07
N LEU A 2 -0.10 -8.64 4.25
CA LEU A 2 1.26 -9.21 4.28
C LEU A 2 2.09 -8.90 3.02
N LYS A 3 1.54 -9.13 1.82
CA LYS A 3 2.25 -8.79 0.57
C LYS A 3 2.54 -7.30 0.37
N LEU A 4 1.75 -6.38 0.94
CA LEU A 4 2.03 -4.95 0.86
C LEU A 4 3.28 -4.60 1.68
N ARG A 5 3.38 -5.16 2.89
CA ARG A 5 4.58 -5.06 3.73
C ARG A 5 5.80 -5.64 3.01
N ASP A 6 5.65 -6.81 2.39
CA ASP A 6 6.76 -7.47 1.69
C ASP A 6 7.20 -6.68 0.43
N ASN A 7 6.29 -5.91 -0.17
CA ASN A 7 6.60 -4.95 -1.25
C ASN A 7 7.05 -3.57 -0.73
N GLY A 8 7.38 -3.44 0.57
CA GLY A 8 7.92 -2.21 1.16
C GLY A 8 6.90 -1.19 1.64
N LEU A 9 5.60 -1.52 1.63
CA LEU A 9 4.53 -0.60 1.98
C LEU A 9 3.85 -0.99 3.29
N LEU A 10 4.11 -0.21 4.33
CA LEU A 10 3.52 -0.42 5.66
C LEU A 10 2.04 -0.02 5.68
N ALA A 11 1.19 -0.98 6.03
CA ALA A 11 -0.24 -0.76 6.11
C ALA A 11 -0.82 -1.48 7.32
N LYS A 12 -1.73 -0.80 8.03
CA LYS A 12 -2.44 -1.40 9.17
C LYS A 12 -3.84 -1.84 8.74
N PRO A 13 -4.24 -3.09 9.00
CA PRO A 13 -5.63 -3.49 8.84
C PRO A 13 -6.48 -2.83 9.94
N THR A 14 -7.60 -2.23 9.55
CA THR A 14 -8.59 -1.65 10.46
C THR A 14 -9.96 -2.24 10.13
N HIS A 15 -10.83 -2.41 11.15
CA HIS A 15 -12.19 -2.93 11.00
C HIS A 15 -12.30 -4.23 10.16
N GLY A 16 -11.29 -5.10 10.22
CA GLY A 16 -11.23 -6.39 9.51
C GLY A 16 -11.01 -6.31 8.00
N ASN A 17 -11.57 -5.30 7.32
CA ASN A 17 -11.68 -5.24 5.87
C ASN A 17 -10.98 -4.03 5.23
N ILE A 18 -10.48 -3.09 6.04
CA ILE A 18 -9.93 -1.82 5.55
C ILE A 18 -8.41 -1.83 5.69
N ILE A 19 -7.71 -1.53 4.60
CA ILE A 19 -6.26 -1.33 4.62
C ILE A 19 -6.01 0.18 4.77
N ARG A 20 -5.45 0.59 5.92
CA ARG A 20 -5.13 1.99 6.19
C ARG A 20 -3.66 2.27 5.92
N PHE A 21 -3.42 3.28 5.09
CA PHE A 21 -2.10 3.86 4.84
C PHE A 21 -1.98 5.17 5.61
N ALA A 22 -0.87 5.36 6.32
CA ALA A 22 -0.58 6.57 7.07
C ALA A 22 0.79 7.11 6.64
N PRO A 23 0.87 7.71 5.44
CA PRO A 23 2.09 8.34 4.99
C PRO A 23 2.41 9.59 5.83
N PRO A 24 3.69 9.97 5.96
CA PRO A 24 4.07 11.24 6.58
C PRO A 24 3.55 12.42 5.75
N LEU A 25 3.28 13.56 6.41
CA LEU A 25 2.81 14.79 5.75
C LEU A 25 3.85 15.43 4.81
N VAL A 26 5.08 14.91 4.82
CA VAL A 26 6.23 15.39 4.02
C VAL A 26 6.45 14.51 2.77
N ILE A 27 5.54 13.57 2.48
CA ILE A 27 5.65 12.69 1.31
C ILE A 27 5.63 13.50 0.01
N THR A 28 6.52 13.17 -0.92
CA THR A 28 6.58 13.80 -2.25
C THR A 28 5.64 13.11 -3.24
N GLU A 29 5.32 13.79 -4.35
CA GLU A 29 4.46 13.23 -5.40
C GLU A 29 5.03 11.94 -6.00
N GLU A 30 6.35 11.88 -6.22
CA GLU A 30 7.03 10.70 -6.75
C GLU A 30 6.87 9.49 -5.82
N GLN A 31 7.06 9.69 -4.51
CA GLN A 31 6.88 8.65 -3.49
C GLN A 31 5.42 8.19 -3.41
N LEU A 32 4.47 9.11 -3.59
CA LEU A 32 3.05 8.78 -3.66
C LEU A 32 2.76 7.89 -4.87
N MET A 33 3.30 8.24 -6.04
CA MET A 33 3.13 7.47 -7.28
C MET A 33 3.77 6.08 -7.21
N GLU A 34 4.94 5.95 -6.58
CA GLU A 34 5.53 4.64 -6.26
C GLU A 34 4.61 3.81 -5.35
N CYS A 35 4.07 4.40 -4.30
CA CYS A 35 3.14 3.73 -3.39
C CYS A 35 1.89 3.21 -4.12
N VAL A 36 1.30 4.04 -4.99
CA VAL A 36 0.15 3.64 -5.83
C VAL A 36 0.53 2.50 -6.77
N GLY A 37 1.74 2.54 -7.35
CA GLY A 37 2.26 1.47 -8.20
C GLY A 37 2.37 0.13 -7.47
N ILE A 38 2.89 0.15 -6.24
CA ILE A 38 2.99 -1.04 -5.38
C ILE A 38 1.60 -1.60 -5.03
N ILE A 39 0.65 -0.72 -4.70
CA ILE A 39 -0.74 -1.12 -4.41
C ILE A 39 -1.36 -1.80 -5.62
N LYS A 40 -1.26 -1.18 -6.81
CA LYS A 40 -1.79 -1.71 -8.06
C LYS A 40 -1.19 -3.08 -8.39
N LYS A 41 0.14 -3.21 -8.32
CA LYS A 41 0.85 -4.49 -8.56
C LYS A 41 0.38 -5.57 -7.59
N THR A 42 0.23 -5.23 -6.31
CA THR A 42 -0.17 -6.18 -5.28
C THR A 42 -1.60 -6.66 -5.50
N ILE A 43 -2.55 -5.75 -5.80
CA ILE A 43 -3.95 -6.10 -6.04
C ILE A 43 -4.09 -6.97 -7.30
N LEU A 44 -3.45 -6.58 -8.41
CA LEU A 44 -3.50 -7.36 -9.66
C LEU A 44 -2.91 -8.76 -9.50
N ALA A 45 -1.87 -8.93 -8.66
CA ALA A 45 -1.31 -10.24 -8.37
C ALA A 45 -2.25 -11.19 -7.59
N TYR A 46 -3.34 -10.68 -7.00
CA TYR A 46 -4.38 -11.48 -6.35
C TYR A 46 -5.60 -11.74 -7.26
N GLN A 47 -5.70 -11.05 -8.40
CA GLN A 47 -6.83 -11.15 -9.32
C GLN A 47 -6.72 -12.34 -10.31
N LYS A 48 -6.04 -13.42 -9.90
CA LYS A 48 -5.92 -14.66 -10.68
C LYS A 48 -7.03 -15.63 -10.32
#